data_AF-A0A956KHC7-F1
#
_entry.id   AF-A0A956KHC7-F1
#
_cell.length_a   1.000
_cell.length_b   1.000
_cell.length_c   1.000
_cell.angle_alpha   90.00
_cell.angle_beta   90.00
_cell.angle_gamma   90.00
#
_symmetry.space_group_name_H-M   'P 1'
#
loop_
_entity.id
_entity.type
_entity.pdbx_description
1 polymer ?
#
loop_
_entity_poly.entity_id
_entity_poly.type
_entity_poly.pdbx_seq_one_letter_code
_entity_poly.pdbx_strand_id
1 'polypeptide(L)'
;MARRSLALALIGAALACRPDARVTPPTPDGADLYGLVVNDRDDRPISEALVIVSCPCLPSHLETTTDAAGVYRVSLAAAGTYTITAL
;
A
#
# COMPACT_ATOMS: atom_id res chain seq x y z
N MET A 1 63.61 28.76 32.61
CA MET A 1 62.91 29.46 31.52
C MET A 1 62.43 28.43 30.51
N ALA A 2 61.13 28.48 30.15
CA ALA A 2 60.37 27.86 29.03
C ALA A 2 60.62 26.36 28.70
N ARG A 3 59.75 25.39 29.07
CA ARG A 3 58.40 25.08 28.54
C ARG A 3 58.30 25.01 27.01
N ARG A 4 58.05 23.81 26.46
CA ARG A 4 56.89 23.51 25.59
C ARG A 4 56.88 22.06 25.09
N SER A 5 56.15 21.23 25.82
CA SER A 5 55.57 19.99 25.29
C SER A 5 54.48 20.37 24.28
N LEU A 6 54.58 19.89 23.03
CA LEU A 6 53.47 19.87 22.09
C LEU A 6 53.20 18.42 21.70
N ALA A 7 52.32 17.78 22.47
CA ALA A 7 51.47 16.74 21.93
C ALA A 7 50.26 17.46 21.33
N LEU A 8 49.98 17.29 20.04
CA LEU A 8 48.63 17.53 19.53
C LEU A 8 48.29 16.50 18.46
N ALA A 9 47.21 15.80 18.75
CA ALA A 9 46.84 14.52 18.20
C ALA A 9 46.39 14.59 16.73
N LEU A 10 46.73 13.52 16.00
CA LEU A 10 46.04 13.09 14.79
C LEU A 10 44.57 12.83 15.14
N ILE A 11 43.67 13.77 14.84
CA ILE A 11 42.24 13.50 14.82
C ILE A 11 41.90 13.09 13.39
N GLY A 12 42.04 11.80 13.12
CA GLY A 12 41.35 11.18 11.99
C GLY A 12 39.86 11.39 12.20
N ALA A 13 39.25 12.22 11.37
CA ALA A 13 37.79 12.28 11.29
C ALA A 13 37.34 10.93 10.72
N ALA A 14 36.98 9.99 11.60
CA ALA A 14 36.20 8.85 11.19
C ALA A 14 34.93 9.40 10.55
N LEU A 15 34.80 9.28 9.22
CA LEU A 15 33.50 9.29 8.57
C LEU A 15 32.75 8.07 9.13
N ALA A 16 32.12 8.24 10.29
CA ALA A 16 31.13 7.28 10.74
C ALA A 16 30.06 7.25 9.65
N CYS A 17 29.92 6.09 9.00
CA CYS A 17 28.81 5.78 8.12
C CYS A 17 27.53 6.23 8.84
N ARG A 18 26.86 7.27 8.33
CA ARG A 18 25.53 7.62 8.84
C ARG A 18 24.71 6.34 8.69
N PRO A 19 24.10 5.80 9.76
CA PRO A 19 23.18 4.71 9.57
C PRO A 19 22.12 5.24 8.61
N ASP A 20 22.00 4.60 7.45
CA ASP A 20 20.92 4.86 6.51
C ASP A 20 19.62 4.63 7.28
N ALA A 21 19.05 5.71 7.80
CA ALA A 21 17.80 5.65 8.53
C ALA A 21 16.72 5.35 7.49
N ARG A 22 16.34 4.07 7.38
CA ARG A 22 15.19 3.67 6.57
C ARG A 22 13.92 4.06 7.30
N VAL A 23 13.19 5.01 6.75
CA VAL A 23 11.80 5.24 7.12
C VAL A 23 10.98 4.12 6.46
N THR A 24 10.37 3.27 7.28
CA THR A 24 9.32 2.36 6.79
C THR A 24 7.99 3.08 7.01
N PRO A 25 7.18 3.32 5.95
CA PRO A 25 5.86 3.89 6.14
C PRO A 25 5.02 2.94 7.00
N PRO A 26 4.10 3.44 7.84
CA PRO A 26 3.17 2.60 8.56
C PRO A 26 2.42 1.73 7.55
N THR A 27 2.31 0.44 7.85
CA THR A 27 1.47 -0.46 7.07
C THR A 27 0.02 0.01 7.25
N PRO A 28 -0.69 0.38 6.19
CA PRO A 28 -2.08 0.76 6.33
C PRO A 28 -2.90 -0.41 6.88
N ASP A 29 -3.88 -0.10 7.72
CA ASP A 29 -4.82 -1.08 8.26
C ASP A 29 -5.64 -1.61 7.08
N GLY A 30 -5.27 -2.79 6.59
CA GLY A 30 -5.91 -3.43 5.43
C GLY A 30 -7.41 -3.61 5.63
N ALA A 31 -8.13 -3.69 4.51
CA ALA A 31 -9.58 -3.89 4.51
C ALA A 31 -9.97 -4.90 3.43
N ASP A 32 -11.05 -5.65 3.65
CA ASP A 32 -11.64 -6.49 2.61
C ASP A 32 -12.94 -5.86 2.12
N LEU A 33 -13.07 -5.78 0.80
CA LEU A 33 -14.27 -5.32 0.12
C LEU A 33 -14.96 -6.53 -0.51
N TYR A 34 -16.23 -6.75 -0.15
CA TYR A 34 -17.06 -7.83 -0.67
C TYR A 34 -18.37 -7.27 -1.22
N GLY A 35 -18.89 -7.91 -2.26
CA GLY A 35 -20.17 -7.52 -2.84
C GLY A 35 -20.77 -8.59 -3.73
N LEU A 36 -21.99 -8.32 -4.18
CA LEU A 36 -22.78 -9.16 -5.08
C LEU A 36 -23.11 -8.34 -6.33
N VAL A 37 -22.86 -8.91 -7.50
CA VAL A 37 -23.27 -8.33 -8.78
C VAL A 37 -24.49 -9.10 -9.29
N VAL A 38 -25.58 -8.37 -9.52
CA VAL A 38 -26.85 -8.91 -10.05
C VAL A 38 -27.27 -8.16 -11.30
N ASN A 39 -28.07 -8.83 -12.13
CA ASN A 39 -28.75 -8.22 -13.25
C ASN A 39 -29.97 -7.44 -12.74
N ASP A 40 -30.00 -6.14 -13.01
CA ASP A 40 -31.05 -5.21 -12.55
C ASP A 40 -32.46 -5.52 -13.11
N ARG A 41 -32.56 -6.38 -14.13
CA ARG A 41 -33.85 -6.76 -14.72
C ARG A 41 -34.56 -7.90 -13.98
N ASP A 42 -33.80 -8.81 -13.40
CA ASP A 42 -34.32 -10.08 -12.87
C ASP A 42 -33.65 -10.55 -11.56
N ASP A 43 -32.81 -9.70 -10.95
CA ASP A 43 -32.07 -9.93 -9.71
C ASP A 43 -31.19 -11.19 -9.72
N ARG A 44 -30.91 -11.75 -10.91
CA ARG A 44 -30.06 -12.94 -11.02
C ARG A 44 -28.59 -12.58 -10.84
N PRO A 45 -27.81 -13.38 -10.10
CA PRO A 45 -26.38 -13.16 -9.96
C PRO A 45 -25.68 -13.28 -11.32
N ILE A 46 -24.71 -12.41 -11.55
CA ILE A 46 -23.88 -12.42 -12.76
C ILE A 46 -22.53 -13.05 -12.41
N SER A 47 -22.25 -14.21 -13.00
CA SER A 47 -20.95 -14.87 -12.90
C SER A 47 -19.96 -14.27 -13.89
N GLU A 48 -18.67 -14.27 -13.54
CA GLU A 48 -17.57 -13.79 -14.38
C GLU A 48 -17.66 -12.32 -14.81
N ALA A 49 -18.50 -11.52 -14.14
CA ALA A 49 -18.51 -10.06 -14.31
C ALA A 49 -17.17 -9.47 -13.84
N LEU A 50 -16.61 -8.55 -14.63
CA LEU A 50 -15.38 -7.86 -14.29
C LEU A 50 -15.68 -6.74 -13.30
N VAL A 51 -15.07 -6.79 -12.12
CA VAL A 51 -15.19 -5.77 -11.09
C VAL A 51 -13.89 -4.98 -11.01
N ILE A 52 -13.99 -3.68 -11.24
CA ILE A 52 -12.88 -2.73 -11.20
C ILE A 52 -13.04 -1.83 -9.98
N VAL A 53 -12.07 -1.86 -9.08
CA VAL A 53 -12.00 -1.02 -7.88
C VAL A 53 -10.95 0.06 -8.09
N SER A 54 -11.35 1.32 -7.90
CA SER A 54 -10.49 2.49 -8.14
C SER A 54 -10.58 3.50 -7.00
N CYS A 55 -9.47 4.19 -6.76
CA CYS A 55 -9.35 5.28 -5.79
C CYS A 55 -8.14 6.14 -6.17
N PRO A 56 -8.16 7.47 -5.92
CA PRO A 56 -6.97 8.31 -6.05
C PRO A 56 -5.79 7.86 -5.16
N CYS A 57 -6.08 7.06 -4.13
CA CYS A 57 -5.11 6.49 -3.20
C CYS A 57 -4.39 5.25 -3.73
N LEU A 58 -4.86 4.66 -4.84
CA LEU A 58 -4.22 3.50 -5.46
C LEU A 58 -3.34 3.95 -6.64
N PRO A 59 -2.16 3.36 -6.83
CA PRO A 59 -1.31 3.64 -7.99
C PRO A 59 -1.94 3.15 -9.31
N SER A 60 -2.79 2.11 -9.24
CA SER A 60 -3.56 1.55 -10.34
C SER A 60 -4.89 1.00 -9.83
N HIS A 61 -5.87 0.77 -10.71
CA HIS A 61 -7.07 0.04 -10.32
C HIS A 61 -6.76 -1.42 -9.95
N LEU A 62 -7.61 -1.98 -9.11
CA LEU A 62 -7.63 -3.41 -8.80
C LEU A 62 -8.77 -4.05 -9.60
N GLU A 63 -8.54 -5.26 -10.10
CA GLU A 63 -9.53 -6.01 -10.86
C GLU A 63 -9.76 -7.36 -10.19
N THR A 64 -11.01 -7.81 -10.21
CA THR A 64 -11.41 -9.16 -9.82
C THR A 64 -12.62 -9.60 -10.64
N THR A 65 -12.91 -10.88 -10.65
CA THR A 65 -14.13 -11.42 -11.29
C THR A 65 -15.06 -12.01 -10.24
N THR A 66 -16.35 -11.93 -10.52
CA THR A 66 -17.38 -12.55 -9.69
C THR A 66 -17.45 -14.06 -9.91
N ASP A 67 -17.74 -14.80 -8.85
CA ASP A 67 -17.94 -16.26 -8.91
C ASP A 67 -19.32 -16.65 -9.45
N ALA A 68 -19.63 -17.96 -9.47
CA ALA A 68 -20.92 -18.48 -9.93
C ALA A 68 -22.14 -17.98 -9.13
N ALA A 69 -21.94 -17.46 -7.92
CA ALA A 69 -22.97 -16.83 -7.10
C ALA A 69 -23.02 -15.31 -7.27
N GLY A 70 -22.22 -14.75 -8.18
CA GLY A 70 -22.10 -13.31 -8.43
C GLY A 70 -21.30 -12.56 -7.37
N VAL A 71 -20.58 -13.29 -6.49
CA VAL A 71 -19.86 -12.71 -5.36
C VAL A 71 -18.43 -12.37 -5.78
N TYR A 72 -17.94 -11.21 -5.34
CA TYR A 72 -16.53 -10.84 -5.47
C TYR A 72 -15.93 -10.46 -4.12
N ARG A 73 -14.60 -10.58 -4.05
CA ARG A 73 -13.79 -10.12 -2.91
C ARG A 73 -12.51 -9.45 -3.41
N VAL A 74 -12.18 -8.29 -2.84
CA VAL A 74 -10.93 -7.56 -3.10
C VAL A 74 -10.31 -7.17 -1.76
N SER A 75 -9.05 -7.54 -1.55
CA SER A 75 -8.27 -7.08 -0.42
C SER A 75 -7.63 -5.73 -0.75
N LEU A 76 -7.82 -4.76 0.13
CA LEU A 76 -7.37 -3.39 0.02
C LEU A 76 -6.23 -3.14 1.00
N ALA A 77 -5.27 -2.34 0.56
CA ALA A 77 -4.15 -1.96 1.42
C ALA A 77 -4.61 -1.10 2.61
N ALA A 78 -5.67 -0.30 2.46
CA ALA A 78 -6.19 0.58 3.48
C ALA A 78 -7.72 0.62 3.45
N ALA A 79 -8.36 0.91 4.57
CA ALA A 79 -9.75 1.36 4.58
C ALA A 79 -9.88 2.77 3.94
N GLY A 80 -11.00 3.04 3.26
CA GLY A 80 -11.23 4.33 2.61
C GLY A 80 -12.42 4.34 1.66
N THR A 81 -12.52 5.43 0.89
CA THR A 81 -13.54 5.58 -0.15
C THR A 81 -13.02 5.03 -1.47
N TYR A 82 -13.75 4.07 -2.04
CA TYR A 82 -13.45 3.44 -3.32
C TYR A 82 -14.64 3.56 -4.27
N THR A 83 -14.34 3.67 -5.56
CA THR A 83 -15.33 3.57 -6.64
C THR A 83 -15.27 2.18 -7.23
N ILE A 84 -16.43 1.54 -7.36
CA ILE A 84 -16.57 0.20 -7.90
C ILE A 84 -17.36 0.28 -9.20
N THR A 85 -16.84 -0.34 -10.25
CA THR A 85 -17.51 -0.52 -11.53
C THR A 85 -17.61 -2.00 -11.82
N ALA A 86 -18.78 -2.49 -12.22
CA ALA A 86 -18.98 -3.86 -12.68
C ALA A 86 -19.41 -3.86 -14.15
N LEU A 87 -18.84 -4.76 -14.96
CA LEU A 87 -19.02 -4.86 -16.41
C LEU A 87 -19.44 -6.27 -16.84
#